data_AF-A0A381R5B2-F1
#
_entry.id   AF-A0A381R5B2-F1
#
_cell.length_a   1.000
_cell.length_b   1.000
_cell.length_c   1.000
_cell.angle_alpha   90.00
_cell.angle_beta   90.00
_cell.angle_gamma   90.00
#
_symmetry.space_group_name_H-M   'P 1'
#
loop_
_entity.id
_entity.type
_entity.pdbx_description
1 polymer ?
#
loop_
_entity_poly.entity_id
_entity_poly.type
_entity_poly.pdbx_seq_one_letter_code
_entity_poly.pdbx_strand_id
1 'polypeptide(L)'
;MTQKISCFCFPFEFTQPKDIQVENNLIVSIDGKNPTETIGYNSFMTIDKLFDFIESKLDEEPEFHEIEYNKEYGYPESLYFDMSKMIADEEIGYLITNFKIIN
;
A
#
# COMPACT_ATOMS: atom_id res chain seq x y z
N MET A 1 6.40 -9.46 -1.87
CA MET A 1 5.36 -8.81 -2.70
C MET A 1 5.89 -7.47 -3.15
N THR A 2 5.39 -6.91 -4.24
CA THR A 2 5.75 -5.56 -4.68
C THR A 2 4.62 -4.59 -4.34
N GLN A 3 4.92 -3.46 -3.69
CA GLN A 3 3.97 -2.36 -3.49
C GLN A 3 4.42 -1.10 -4.22
N LYS A 4 3.47 -0.44 -4.88
CA LYS A 4 3.66 0.89 -5.46
C LYS A 4 2.60 1.83 -4.90
N ILE A 5 3.04 2.97 -4.38
CA ILE A 5 2.15 4.01 -3.85
C ILE A 5 1.85 5.01 -4.97
N SER A 6 0.57 5.36 -5.11
CA SER A 6 0.08 6.40 -5.99
C SER A 6 -0.40 7.59 -5.16
N CYS A 7 0.37 8.67 -5.14
CA CYS A 7 0.05 9.94 -4.49
C CYS A 7 0.92 11.04 -5.10
N PHE A 8 0.58 12.31 -4.84
CA PHE A 8 1.42 13.46 -5.18
C PHE A 8 2.52 13.70 -4.13
N CYS A 9 3.27 12.64 -3.80
CA CYS A 9 4.28 12.65 -2.75
C CYS A 9 5.69 12.91 -3.31
N PHE A 10 6.52 13.61 -2.54
CA PHE A 10 7.95 13.83 -2.82
C PHE A 10 8.79 13.25 -1.67
N PRO A 11 9.95 12.61 -1.94
CA PRO A 11 10.63 12.44 -3.23
C PRO A 11 10.00 11.38 -4.14
N PHE A 12 10.28 11.45 -5.45
CA PHE A 12 9.78 10.51 -6.47
C PHE A 12 10.10 9.03 -6.17
N GLU A 13 11.17 8.77 -5.42
CA GLU A 13 11.54 7.44 -4.93
C GLU A 13 10.43 6.77 -4.09
N PHE A 14 9.57 7.57 -3.45
CA PHE A 14 8.46 7.13 -2.63
C PHE A 14 7.35 6.44 -3.45
N THR A 15 7.15 6.87 -4.70
CA THR A 15 6.12 6.31 -5.60
C THR A 15 6.68 5.21 -6.51
N GLN A 16 7.95 4.85 -6.35
CA GLN A 16 8.55 3.73 -7.07
C GLN A 16 8.10 2.39 -6.46
N PRO A 17 7.92 1.35 -7.30
CA PRO A 17 7.65 0.01 -6.79
C PRO A 17 8.74 -0.46 -5.84
N LYS A 18 8.33 -1.04 -4.70
CA LYS A 18 9.19 -1.58 -3.66
C LYS A 18 8.97 -3.07 -3.49
N ASP A 19 10.04 -3.86 -3.47
CA ASP A 19 9.96 -5.27 -3.08
C ASP A 19 9.95 -5.37 -1.55
N ILE A 20 8.89 -5.96 -1.02
CA ILE A 20 8.61 -6.05 0.41
C ILE A 20 8.59 -7.52 0.81
N GLN A 21 9.36 -7.83 1.86
CA GLN A 21 9.34 -9.12 2.52
C GLN A 21 8.73 -8.97 3.91
N VAL A 22 7.82 -9.89 4.22
CA VAL A 22 7.05 -9.91 5.46
C VAL A 22 7.24 -11.26 6.14
N GLU A 23 7.56 -11.24 7.43
CA GLU A 23 7.65 -12.42 8.29
C GLU A 23 6.90 -12.15 9.59
N ASN A 24 6.07 -13.10 10.05
CA ASN A 24 5.26 -12.95 11.27
C ASN A 24 4.47 -11.62 11.31
N ASN A 25 3.89 -11.22 10.18
CA ASN A 25 3.17 -9.96 9.98
C ASN A 25 4.01 -8.69 10.28
N LEU A 26 5.32 -8.78 10.12
CA LEU A 26 6.25 -7.65 10.21
C LEU A 26 7.03 -7.51 8.90
N ILE A 27 7.16 -6.28 8.41
CA ILE A 27 8.04 -6.00 7.26
C ILE A 27 9.49 -6.15 7.75
N VAL A 28 10.21 -7.12 7.21
CA VAL A 28 11.60 -7.41 7.57
C VAL A 28 12.60 -6.84 6.56
N SER A 29 12.15 -6.56 5.34
CA SER A 29 13.00 -6.03 4.27
C SER A 29 12.20 -5.21 3.26
N ILE A 30 12.80 -4.12 2.79
CA ILE A 30 12.32 -3.32 1.66
C ILE A 30 13.49 -3.14 0.67
N ASP A 31 13.30 -3.56 -0.58
CA ASP A 31 14.34 -3.58 -1.63
C ASP A 31 15.64 -4.29 -1.19
N GLY A 32 15.52 -5.33 -0.34
CA GLY A 32 16.67 -6.08 0.18
C GLY A 32 17.45 -5.39 1.31
N LYS A 33 16.93 -4.30 1.88
CA LYS A 33 17.57 -3.52 2.95
C LYS A 33 16.73 -3.52 4.22
N ASN A 34 17.30 -3.05 5.34
CA ASN A 34 16.51 -2.83 6.54
C ASN A 34 15.39 -1.81 6.22
N PRO A 35 14.14 -2.03 6.66
CA PRO A 35 13.02 -1.15 6.33
C PRO A 35 13.30 0.32 6.65
N THR A 36 13.94 0.61 7.79
CA THR A 36 14.21 1.99 8.23
C THR A 36 15.19 2.75 7.34
N GLU A 37 15.93 2.07 6.46
CA GLU A 37 16.80 2.68 5.45
C GLU A 37 16.01 3.18 4.23
N THR A 38 14.75 2.79 4.10
CA THR A 38 13.87 3.23 3.00
C THR A 38 13.14 4.51 3.38
N ILE A 39 13.21 5.51 2.52
CA ILE A 39 12.44 6.74 2.67
C ILE A 39 10.95 6.40 2.66
N GLY A 40 10.23 6.87 3.68
CA GLY A 40 8.80 6.62 3.78
C GLY A 40 8.43 5.19 4.15
N TYR A 41 9.33 4.44 4.79
CA TYR A 41 9.10 3.03 5.13
C TYR A 41 7.77 2.75 5.86
N ASN A 42 7.27 3.71 6.65
CA ASN A 42 6.00 3.62 7.38
C ASN A 42 4.76 3.58 6.48
N SER A 43 4.89 3.96 5.21
CA SER A 43 3.79 3.94 4.24
C SER A 43 3.64 2.57 3.57
N PHE A 44 4.62 1.68 3.69
CA PHE A 44 4.50 0.31 3.22
C PHE A 44 3.86 -0.56 4.29
N MET A 45 3.01 -1.48 3.85
CA MET A 45 2.15 -2.25 4.76
C MET A 45 2.29 -3.75 4.55
N THR A 46 1.90 -4.55 5.54
CA THR A 46 1.63 -5.98 5.33
C THR A 46 0.25 -6.14 4.71
N ILE A 47 -0.10 -7.37 4.28
CA ILE A 47 -1.46 -7.63 3.78
C ILE A 47 -2.51 -7.36 4.87
N ASP A 48 -2.26 -7.81 6.10
CA ASP A 48 -3.18 -7.57 7.22
C ASP A 48 -3.36 -6.06 7.47
N LYS A 49 -2.26 -5.30 7.52
CA LYS A 49 -2.33 -3.85 7.67
C LYS A 49 -3.02 -3.13 6.51
N LEU A 50 -2.99 -3.69 5.30
CA LEU A 50 -3.74 -3.13 4.17
C LEU A 50 -5.25 -3.26 4.39
N PHE A 51 -5.73 -4.35 5.00
CA PHE A 51 -7.14 -4.47 5.37
C PHE A 51 -7.51 -3.45 6.46
N ASP A 52 -6.70 -3.32 7.52
CA ASP A 52 -6.91 -2.31 8.56
C ASP A 52 -6.95 -0.89 7.97
N PHE A 53 -6.06 -0.60 7.01
CA PHE A 53 -6.01 0.69 6.32
C PHE A 53 -7.25 0.95 5.48
N ILE A 54 -7.72 -0.06 4.74
CA ILE A 54 -8.96 0.02 3.95
C ILE A 54 -10.15 0.32 4.86
N GLU A 55 -10.31 -0.41 5.97
CA GLU A 55 -11.40 -0.19 6.93
C GLU A 55 -11.34 1.22 7.50
N SER A 56 -10.16 1.64 7.97
CA SER A 56 -9.97 3.00 8.48
C SER A 56 -10.32 4.08 7.46
N LYS A 57 -10.05 3.87 6.17
CA LYS A 57 -10.37 4.84 5.12
C LYS A 57 -11.85 4.84 4.75
N LEU A 58 -12.51 3.69 4.76
CA LEU A 58 -13.95 3.63 4.55
C LEU A 58 -14.72 4.29 5.70
N ASP A 59 -14.23 4.19 6.94
CA ASP A 59 -14.80 4.85 8.12
C ASP A 59 -14.71 6.39 8.05
N GLU A 60 -13.77 6.93 7.27
CA GLU A 60 -13.65 8.37 7.00
C GLU A 60 -14.64 8.87 5.92
N GLU A 61 -15.50 7.99 5.37
CA GLU A 61 -16.51 8.31 4.34
C GLU A 61 -15.95 9.02 3.09
N PRO A 62 -15.07 8.37 2.31
CA PRO A 62 -14.42 8.99 1.16
C PRO A 62 -15.44 9.31 0.05
N GLU A 63 -15.30 10.47 -0.59
CA GLU A 63 -16.15 10.86 -1.73
C GLU A 63 -16.04 9.89 -2.92
N PHE A 64 -14.89 9.22 -3.06
CA PHE A 64 -14.70 8.14 -4.01
C PHE A 64 -13.68 7.12 -3.50
N HIS A 65 -13.96 5.84 -3.74
CA HIS A 65 -12.99 4.78 -3.54
C HIS A 65 -13.17 3.67 -4.58
N GLU A 66 -12.08 2.99 -4.89
CA GLU A 66 -12.04 1.82 -5.74
C GLU A 66 -11.09 0.79 -5.12
N ILE A 67 -11.55 -0.45 -4.95
CA ILE A 67 -10.78 -1.51 -4.33
C ILE A 67 -11.00 -2.79 -5.13
N GLU A 68 -9.93 -3.40 -5.60
CA GLU A 68 -9.96 -4.69 -6.27
C GLU A 68 -9.21 -5.73 -5.44
N TYR A 69 -9.85 -6.89 -5.24
CA TYR A 69 -9.27 -8.01 -4.52
C TYR A 69 -8.80 -9.10 -5.49
N ASN A 70 -7.65 -9.69 -5.18
CA ASN A 70 -7.10 -10.82 -5.89
C ASN A 70 -8.08 -11.99 -5.87
N LYS A 71 -8.37 -12.56 -7.04
CA LYS A 71 -9.35 -13.64 -7.18
C LYS A 71 -8.90 -14.99 -6.61
N GLU A 72 -7.59 -15.20 -6.48
CA GLU A 72 -7.01 -16.49 -6.04
C GLU A 72 -6.81 -16.53 -4.52
N TYR A 73 -6.26 -15.45 -3.96
CA TYR A 73 -5.82 -15.36 -2.57
C TYR A 73 -6.63 -14.35 -1.73
N GLY A 74 -7.46 -13.51 -2.34
CA GLY A 74 -8.37 -12.60 -1.64
C GLY A 74 -7.74 -11.33 -1.04
N TYR A 75 -6.44 -11.08 -1.24
CA TYR A 75 -5.78 -9.85 -0.77
C TYR A 75 -6.11 -8.64 -1.67
N PRO A 76 -6.00 -7.39 -1.19
CA PRO A 76 -6.20 -6.21 -2.03
C PRO A 76 -5.08 -6.09 -3.09
N GLU A 77 -5.42 -6.17 -4.38
CA GLU A 77 -4.45 -5.96 -5.48
C GLU A 77 -4.31 -4.49 -5.82
N SER A 78 -5.42 -3.76 -5.81
CA SER A 78 -5.45 -2.34 -6.05
C SER A 78 -6.40 -1.68 -5.08
N LEU A 79 -6.03 -0.49 -4.62
CA LEU A 79 -6.90 0.37 -3.84
C LEU A 79 -6.60 1.82 -4.18
N TYR A 80 -7.64 2.63 -4.21
CA TYR A 80 -7.56 4.06 -4.45
C TYR A 80 -8.67 4.76 -3.65
N PHE A 81 -8.30 5.81 -2.95
CA PHE A 81 -9.20 6.65 -2.18
C PHE A 81 -9.00 8.11 -2.59
N ASP A 82 -10.11 8.80 -2.76
CA ASP A 82 -10.22 10.25 -2.93
C ASP A 82 -11.21 10.74 -1.86
N MET A 83 -10.68 11.42 -0.85
CA MET A 83 -11.45 11.80 0.34
C MET A 83 -12.42 12.94 0.00
N SER A 84 -11.98 13.93 -0.76
CA SER A 84 -12.83 14.93 -1.39
C SER A 84 -12.29 15.35 -2.75
N LYS A 85 -13.17 15.35 -3.75
CA LYS A 85 -12.84 15.66 -5.15
C LYS A 85 -12.38 17.11 -5.37
N MET A 86 -12.42 17.92 -4.32
CA MET A 86 -12.07 19.34 -4.34
C MET A 86 -10.65 19.61 -3.79
N ILE A 87 -9.95 18.58 -3.29
CA ILE A 87 -8.59 18.69 -2.72
C ILE A 87 -7.67 17.69 -3.45
N ALA A 88 -6.74 18.20 -4.24
CA ALA A 88 -5.93 17.39 -5.17
C ALA A 88 -4.69 16.68 -4.57
N ASP A 89 -4.45 16.80 -3.26
CA ASP A 89 -3.25 16.26 -2.59
C ASP A 89 -3.62 15.28 -1.45
N GLU A 90 -4.88 14.86 -1.34
CA GLU A 90 -5.34 13.92 -0.30
C GLU A 90 -5.63 12.52 -0.83
N GLU A 91 -5.54 12.32 -2.15
CA GLU A 91 -5.75 11.04 -2.78
C GLU A 91 -4.58 10.09 -2.51
N ILE A 92 -4.93 8.84 -2.22
CA ILE A 92 -3.95 7.80 -1.91
C ILE A 92 -4.35 6.49 -2.55
N GLY A 93 -3.41 5.87 -3.24
CA GLY A 93 -3.60 4.56 -3.85
C GLY A 93 -2.42 3.63 -3.61
N TYR A 94 -2.70 2.34 -3.62
CA TYR A 94 -1.70 1.28 -3.55
C TYR A 94 -1.97 0.24 -4.63
N LEU A 95 -0.90 -0.19 -5.28
CA LEU A 95 -0.90 -1.32 -6.20
C LEU A 95 0.01 -2.41 -5.63
N ILE A 96 -0.56 -3.57 -5.36
CA ILE A 96 0.10 -4.76 -4.84
C ILE A 96 0.23 -5.76 -5.99
N THR A 97 1.46 -6.17 -6.28
CA THR A 97 1.76 -7.14 -7.35
C THR A 97 2.78 -8.16 -6.87
N ASN A 98 2.98 -9.24 -7.65
CA ASN A 98 3.98 -10.26 -7.36
C ASN A 98 3.89 -10.83 -5.93
N PHE A 99 2.67 -10.94 -5.40
CA PHE A 99 2.46 -11.60 -4.12
C PHE A 99 2.80 -13.08 -4.24
N LYS A 100 3.57 -13.58 -3.28
CA LYS A 100 3.95 -15.00 -3.20
C LYS A 100 4.20 -15.33 -1.73
N ILE A 101 3.78 -16.54 -1.35
CA ILE A 101 4.10 -17.12 -0.05
C ILE A 101 5.47 -17.80 -0.19
N ILE A 102 6.40 -17.49 0.70
CA ILE A 102 7.72 -18.12 0.76
C ILE A 102 7.68 -19.09 1.95
N ASN A 103 7.88 -20.37 1.66
CA ASN A 103 7.98 -21.44 2.67
C ASN A 103 9.41 -21.62 3.14
#